data_AF-A0AAU0LWK1-F1
#
_entry.id   AF-A0AAU0LWK1-F1
#
_cell.length_a   1.000
_cell.length_b   1.000
_cell.length_c   1.000
_cell.angle_alpha   90.00
_cell.angle_beta   90.00
_cell.angle_gamma   90.00
#
_symmetry.space_group_name_H-M   'P 1'
#
loop_
_entity.id
_entity.type
_entity.pdbx_description
1 polymer ?
#
loop_
_entity_poly.entity_id
_entity_poly.type
_entity_poly.pdbx_seq_one_letter_code
_entity_poly.pdbx_strand_id
1 'polypeptide(L)'
;MATQENQTTGLAIHLSQTDLQSAGAVYTTSSNMLAKYSTKQAALIAKANKVGDKLTKEMDDELMNWQVSAKKAVKFMNETRAVYTEKAHAFIKAFTAIENELGKDLYDPIQKLRDKSAKIHAEEAAEAARKEREELQRKQKRIDDIANLETQLRNGYAALLGETKRTILQVYSNFDLANAEEAKAAIQSFVNAKLSTEAWETISLVGSEDLIGEVRTAERFATCSTHFTSEVTKYAEYILEMFPARVAELEQGIADNKTAEELRLKQEQEAEEARLAAEKRAADEAAKAKQQANVTVMVAQANRQEEAPKTIESYSVVVGSVDGWRAVIEYYLTNSGTTAEDLAKVKLDSMRMFAEKQAKATGEMVEHADVVYEAKYKAVARVSKKRAA
;
A
#
# COMPACT_ATOMS: atom_id res chain seq x y z
N MET A 1 50.49 -10.97 52.48
CA MET A 1 50.83 -12.39 52.25
C MET A 1 51.95 -12.43 51.23
N ALA A 2 52.89 -13.34 51.46
CA ALA A 2 54.26 -13.38 50.94
C ALA A 2 54.44 -13.00 49.46
N THR A 3 55.23 -11.95 49.24
CA THR A 3 55.98 -11.70 48.01
C THR A 3 56.93 -12.88 47.80
N GLN A 4 56.53 -13.84 46.96
CA GLN A 4 57.48 -14.78 46.39
C GLN A 4 58.32 -14.00 45.39
N GLU A 5 59.52 -13.61 45.81
CA GLU A 5 60.62 -13.31 44.90
C GLU A 5 60.81 -14.53 44.01
N ASN A 6 60.22 -14.47 42.82
CA ASN A 6 60.59 -15.38 41.76
C ASN A 6 61.96 -14.90 41.27
N GLN A 7 63.00 -15.33 41.98
CA GLN A 7 64.38 -15.25 41.50
C GLN A 7 64.43 -16.10 40.23
N THR A 8 64.12 -15.49 39.09
CA THR A 8 64.63 -15.93 37.81
C THR A 8 66.15 -15.83 37.92
N THR A 9 66.74 -16.92 38.39
CA THR A 9 68.11 -17.29 38.10
C THR A 9 68.20 -17.38 36.59
N GLY A 10 68.32 -16.23 35.94
CA GLY A 10 68.84 -16.14 34.60
C GLY A 10 70.21 -16.78 34.68
N LEU A 11 70.29 -18.06 34.32
CA LEU A 11 71.51 -18.66 33.85
C LEU A 11 71.99 -17.68 32.79
N ALA A 12 72.97 -16.85 33.15
CA ALA A 12 73.63 -15.97 32.21
C ALA A 12 74.40 -16.90 31.27
N ILE A 13 73.69 -17.44 30.27
CA ILE A 13 74.28 -18.25 29.22
C ILE A 13 75.03 -17.27 28.33
N HIS A 14 76.19 -16.87 28.82
CA HIS A 14 77.05 -15.91 28.16
C HIS A 14 77.89 -16.69 27.16
N LEU A 15 77.58 -16.57 25.88
CA LEU A 15 78.54 -16.89 24.82
C LEU A 15 79.65 -15.84 24.90
N SER A 16 80.75 -16.18 25.58
CA SER A 16 81.88 -15.27 25.68
C SER A 16 82.54 -15.04 24.32
N GLN A 17 83.24 -13.91 24.18
CA GLN A 17 84.07 -13.69 23.00
C GLN A 17 85.08 -14.85 22.81
N THR A 18 85.58 -15.40 23.92
CA THR A 18 86.42 -16.60 23.93
C THR A 18 85.68 -17.84 23.41
N ASP A 19 84.42 -18.05 23.77
CA ASP A 19 83.60 -19.17 23.25
C ASP A 19 83.38 -19.02 21.75
N LEU A 20 83.07 -17.82 21.26
CA LEU A 20 82.87 -17.55 19.84
C LEU A 20 84.15 -17.76 19.03
N GLN A 21 85.28 -17.26 19.54
CA GLN A 21 86.60 -17.49 18.93
C GLN A 21 86.98 -18.97 18.93
N SER A 22 86.72 -19.68 20.03
CA SER A 22 87.02 -21.12 20.14
C SER A 22 86.13 -21.96 19.23
N ALA A 23 84.83 -21.63 19.12
CA ALA A 23 83.93 -22.26 18.15
C ALA A 23 84.39 -22.02 16.71
N GLY A 24 84.84 -20.80 16.38
CA GLY A 24 85.45 -20.47 15.10
C GLY A 24 86.73 -21.25 14.82
N ALA A 25 87.57 -21.46 15.83
CA ALA A 25 88.78 -22.27 15.73
C ALA A 25 88.47 -23.77 15.53
N VAL A 26 87.46 -24.31 16.22
CA VAL A 26 86.96 -25.68 16.01
C VAL A 26 86.41 -25.86 14.60
N TYR A 27 85.65 -24.89 14.10
CA TYR A 27 85.17 -24.90 12.71
C TYR A 27 86.31 -24.89 11.70
N THR A 28 87.31 -24.03 11.91
CA THR A 28 88.48 -23.93 11.04
C THR A 28 89.29 -25.23 11.06
N THR A 29 89.50 -25.81 12.24
CA THR A 29 90.19 -27.10 12.42
C THR A 29 89.44 -28.22 11.70
N SER A 30 88.12 -28.27 11.86
CA SER A 30 87.25 -29.24 11.19
C SER A 30 87.31 -29.11 9.66
N SER A 31 87.32 -27.87 9.16
CA SER A 31 87.44 -27.57 7.73
C SER A 31 88.79 -28.01 7.15
N ASN A 32 89.87 -27.77 7.90
CA ASN A 32 91.20 -28.23 7.53
C ASN A 32 91.33 -29.76 7.55
N MET A 33 90.72 -30.42 8.55
CA MET A 33 90.65 -31.89 8.58
C MET A 33 89.90 -32.41 7.36
N LEU A 34 88.72 -31.86 7.04
CA LEU A 34 87.96 -32.23 5.85
C LEU A 34 88.80 -32.13 4.59
N ALA A 35 89.47 -30.99 4.36
CA ALA A 35 90.35 -30.81 3.20
C ALA A 35 91.46 -31.87 3.13
N LYS A 36 92.14 -32.15 4.25
CA LYS A 36 93.19 -33.18 4.33
C LYS A 36 92.66 -34.58 4.01
N TYR A 37 91.53 -34.96 4.60
CA TYR A 37 90.94 -36.28 4.38
C TYR A 37 90.44 -36.44 2.95
N SER A 38 89.82 -35.40 2.37
CA SER A 38 89.38 -35.38 0.97
C SER A 38 90.55 -35.55 0.00
N THR A 39 91.65 -34.81 0.19
CA THR A 39 92.85 -34.96 -0.66
C THR A 39 93.44 -36.36 -0.57
N LYS A 40 93.56 -36.91 0.66
CA LYS A 40 94.10 -38.28 0.84
C LYS A 40 93.16 -39.34 0.26
N GLN A 41 91.85 -39.17 0.39
CA GLN A 41 90.85 -40.07 -0.20
C GLN A 41 91.00 -40.10 -1.72
N ALA A 42 91.06 -38.94 -2.37
CA ALA A 42 91.21 -38.85 -3.82
C ALA A 42 92.48 -39.57 -4.30
N ALA A 43 93.61 -39.40 -3.59
CA ALA A 43 94.85 -40.09 -3.90
C ALA A 43 94.74 -41.62 -3.71
N LEU A 44 94.09 -42.08 -2.64
CA LEU A 44 93.87 -43.51 -2.39
C LEU A 44 92.97 -44.14 -3.44
N ILE A 45 91.90 -43.47 -3.84
CA ILE A 45 91.01 -43.93 -4.93
C ILE A 45 91.79 -44.02 -6.24
N ALA A 46 92.57 -43.00 -6.59
CA ALA A 46 93.38 -43.02 -7.81
C ALA A 46 94.40 -44.17 -7.81
N LYS A 47 94.97 -44.54 -6.66
CA LYS A 47 95.84 -45.71 -6.51
C LYS A 47 95.07 -47.02 -6.66
N ALA A 48 93.94 -47.17 -5.97
CA ALA A 48 93.10 -48.37 -6.02
C ALA A 48 92.69 -48.69 -7.46
N ASN A 49 92.24 -47.67 -8.22
CA ASN A 49 91.81 -47.81 -9.60
C ASN A 49 92.91 -48.32 -10.55
N LYS A 50 94.20 -48.13 -10.24
CA LYS A 50 95.31 -48.67 -11.05
C LYS A 50 95.55 -50.16 -10.85
N VAL A 51 95.12 -50.70 -9.71
CA VAL A 51 95.28 -52.12 -9.34
C VAL A 51 94.05 -52.95 -9.75
N GLY A 52 92.91 -52.29 -10.01
CA GLY A 52 91.66 -52.93 -10.40
C GLY A 52 90.91 -53.55 -9.21
N ASP A 53 89.97 -54.45 -9.49
CA ASP A 53 89.01 -54.95 -8.48
C ASP A 53 89.64 -55.88 -7.43
N LYS A 54 90.83 -56.43 -7.69
CA LYS A 54 91.57 -57.27 -6.74
C LYS A 54 92.66 -56.46 -6.05
N LEU A 55 92.27 -55.74 -5.01
CA LEU A 55 93.20 -54.98 -4.16
C LEU A 55 94.27 -55.90 -3.58
N THR A 56 95.52 -55.41 -3.53
CA THR A 56 96.55 -56.07 -2.72
C THR A 56 96.24 -55.85 -1.24
N LYS A 57 96.74 -56.73 -0.38
CA LYS A 57 96.55 -56.62 1.07
C LYS A 57 97.01 -55.27 1.61
N GLU A 58 98.10 -54.74 1.09
CA GLU A 58 98.65 -53.45 1.47
C GLU A 58 97.72 -52.28 1.10
N MET A 59 97.08 -52.34 -0.08
CA MET A 59 96.13 -51.31 -0.52
C MET A 59 94.82 -51.36 0.28
N ASP A 60 94.33 -52.57 0.58
CA ASP A 60 93.17 -52.76 1.45
C ASP A 60 93.44 -52.25 2.88
N ASP A 61 94.61 -52.58 3.44
CA ASP A 61 95.06 -52.08 4.74
C ASP A 61 95.16 -50.52 4.74
N GLU A 62 95.64 -49.88 3.67
CA GLU A 62 95.66 -48.41 3.53
C GLU A 62 94.26 -47.78 3.52
N LEU A 63 93.32 -48.38 2.79
CA LEU A 63 91.92 -47.91 2.71
C LEU A 63 91.20 -48.07 4.05
N MET A 64 91.33 -49.23 4.69
CA MET A 64 90.76 -49.50 6.00
C MET A 64 91.30 -48.52 7.05
N ASN A 65 92.62 -48.30 7.07
CA ASN A 65 93.24 -47.33 7.96
C ASN A 65 92.74 -45.91 7.73
N TRP A 66 92.53 -45.50 6.46
CA TRP A 66 91.90 -44.21 6.16
C TRP A 66 90.47 -44.13 6.71
N GLN A 67 89.65 -45.17 6.51
CA GLN A 67 88.26 -45.19 6.99
C GLN A 67 88.17 -45.10 8.53
N VAL A 68 89.01 -45.87 9.25
CA VAL A 68 89.08 -45.82 10.72
C VAL A 68 89.50 -44.42 11.18
N SER A 69 90.49 -43.82 10.52
CA SER A 69 90.98 -42.48 10.84
C SER A 69 89.90 -41.41 10.57
N ALA A 70 89.17 -41.51 9.46
CA ALA A 70 88.09 -40.60 9.10
C ALA A 70 86.93 -40.69 10.11
N LYS A 71 86.54 -41.90 10.54
CA LYS A 71 85.53 -42.10 11.61
C LYS A 71 85.96 -41.44 12.92
N LYS A 72 87.23 -41.57 13.31
CA LYS A 72 87.79 -40.90 14.50
C LYS A 72 87.75 -39.38 14.35
N ALA A 73 88.05 -38.84 13.18
CA ALA A 73 87.97 -37.40 12.91
C ALA A 73 86.55 -36.86 13.03
N VAL A 74 85.55 -37.56 12.47
CA VAL A 74 84.13 -37.18 12.61
C VAL A 74 83.69 -37.20 14.07
N LYS A 75 84.09 -38.23 14.82
CA LYS A 75 83.81 -38.32 16.26
C LYS A 75 84.40 -37.12 17.00
N PHE A 76 85.67 -36.80 16.77
CA PHE A 76 86.35 -35.63 17.35
C PHE A 76 85.64 -34.31 16.99
N MET A 77 85.25 -34.12 15.73
CA MET A 77 84.49 -32.93 15.29
C MET A 77 83.16 -32.79 16.02
N ASN A 78 82.44 -33.90 16.21
CA ASN A 78 81.16 -33.89 16.94
C ASN A 78 81.34 -33.58 18.42
N GLU A 79 82.30 -34.20 19.08
CA GLU A 79 82.58 -33.96 20.51
C GLU A 79 83.04 -32.52 20.76
N THR A 80 83.90 -31.98 19.90
CA THR A 80 84.39 -30.60 20.04
C THR A 80 83.34 -29.55 19.71
N ARG A 81 82.44 -29.79 18.73
CA ARG A 81 81.36 -28.83 18.41
C ARG A 81 80.17 -28.88 19.37
N ALA A 82 79.95 -30.01 20.04
CA ALA A 82 78.77 -30.24 20.89
C ALA A 82 78.64 -29.18 21.99
N VAL A 83 79.73 -28.89 22.69
CA VAL A 83 79.78 -27.91 23.79
C VAL A 83 79.29 -26.52 23.34
N TYR A 84 79.65 -26.09 22.13
CA TYR A 84 79.23 -24.79 21.60
C TYR A 84 77.79 -24.81 21.07
N THR A 85 77.39 -25.94 20.47
CA THR A 85 76.03 -26.12 19.95
C THR A 85 75.00 -26.13 21.09
N GLU A 86 75.32 -26.79 22.20
CA GLU A 86 74.50 -26.79 23.41
C GLU A 86 74.36 -25.39 24.01
N LYS A 87 75.47 -24.64 24.12
CA LYS A 87 75.44 -23.23 24.57
C LYS A 87 74.57 -22.35 23.65
N ALA A 88 74.70 -22.51 22.33
CA ALA A 88 73.90 -21.76 21.36
C ALA A 88 72.40 -22.09 21.45
N HIS A 89 72.04 -23.37 21.58
CA HIS A 89 70.64 -23.77 21.77
C HIS A 89 70.06 -23.26 23.08
N ALA A 90 70.84 -23.28 24.16
CA ALA A 90 70.40 -22.78 25.44
C ALA A 90 70.21 -21.24 25.42
N PHE A 91 71.06 -20.50 24.71
CA PHE A 91 70.88 -19.07 24.45
C PHE A 91 69.60 -18.78 23.67
N ILE A 92 69.34 -19.48 22.55
CA ILE A 92 68.10 -19.35 21.77
C ILE A 92 66.87 -19.61 22.64
N LYS A 93 66.90 -20.70 23.42
CA LYS A 93 65.80 -21.06 24.33
C LYS A 93 65.53 -19.98 25.37
N ALA A 94 66.57 -19.30 25.87
CA ALA A 94 66.43 -18.20 26.82
C ALA A 94 65.69 -17.01 26.21
N PHE A 95 66.00 -16.61 24.97
CA PHE A 95 65.23 -15.57 24.26
C PHE A 95 63.77 -15.97 24.08
N THR A 96 63.53 -17.19 23.60
CA THR A 96 62.17 -17.70 23.42
C THR A 96 61.40 -17.76 24.75
N ALA A 97 62.06 -18.04 25.88
CA ALA A 97 61.41 -18.01 27.18
C ALA A 97 60.95 -16.59 27.55
N ILE A 98 61.82 -15.59 27.38
CA ILE A 98 61.49 -14.17 27.63
C ILE A 98 60.36 -13.70 26.72
N GLU A 99 60.41 -14.05 25.43
CA GLU A 99 59.36 -13.72 24.46
C GLU A 99 58.01 -14.33 24.84
N ASN A 100 58.00 -15.59 25.30
CA ASN A 100 56.78 -16.24 25.76
C ASN A 100 56.24 -15.61 27.06
N GLU A 101 57.12 -15.22 27.99
CA GLU A 101 56.70 -14.56 29.23
C GLU A 101 56.03 -13.22 28.91
N LEU A 102 56.65 -12.40 28.06
CA LEU A 102 56.05 -11.12 27.64
C LEU A 102 54.76 -11.31 26.84
N GLY A 103 54.70 -12.27 25.92
CA GLY A 103 53.54 -12.52 25.07
C GLY A 103 52.42 -13.28 25.79
N LYS A 104 52.64 -14.57 26.06
CA LYS A 104 51.61 -15.48 26.56
C LYS A 104 51.27 -15.26 28.02
N ASP A 105 52.26 -14.96 28.85
CA ASP A 105 52.05 -14.94 30.30
C ASP A 105 51.65 -13.55 30.80
N LEU A 106 52.13 -12.48 30.17
CA LEU A 106 51.84 -11.10 30.56
C LEU A 106 50.84 -10.38 29.62
N TYR A 107 51.05 -10.43 28.31
CA TYR A 107 50.20 -9.70 27.36
C TYR A 107 48.82 -10.36 27.15
N ASP A 108 48.77 -11.67 26.86
CA ASP A 108 47.51 -12.36 26.52
C ASP A 108 46.44 -12.28 27.63
N PRO A 109 46.75 -12.41 28.94
CA PRO A 109 45.74 -12.26 30.00
C PRO A 109 45.14 -10.85 30.02
N ILE A 110 45.96 -9.81 29.81
CA ILE A 110 45.48 -8.42 29.73
C ILE A 110 44.58 -8.25 28.49
N GLN A 111 44.99 -8.79 27.34
CA GLN A 111 44.18 -8.71 26.12
C GLN A 111 42.81 -9.39 26.30
N LYS A 112 42.76 -10.57 26.94
CA LYS A 112 41.49 -11.26 27.28
C LYS A 112 40.59 -10.41 28.17
N LEU A 113 41.15 -9.68 29.15
CA LEU A 113 40.38 -8.77 30.00
C LEU A 113 39.81 -7.59 29.19
N ARG A 114 40.61 -7.02 28.28
CA ARG A 114 40.17 -5.93 27.39
C ARG A 114 39.07 -6.38 26.44
N ASP A 115 39.21 -7.56 25.84
CA ASP A 115 38.21 -8.13 24.93
C ASP A 115 36.88 -8.36 25.67
N LYS A 116 36.93 -8.89 26.90
CA LYS A 116 35.75 -9.06 27.74
C LYS A 116 35.08 -7.72 28.08
N SER A 117 35.86 -6.70 28.44
CA SER A 117 35.33 -5.36 28.74
C SER A 117 34.70 -4.71 27.51
N ALA A 118 35.36 -4.78 26.35
CA ALA A 118 34.83 -4.26 25.08
C ALA A 118 33.51 -4.94 24.71
N LYS A 119 33.41 -6.26 24.91
CA LYS A 119 32.18 -7.01 24.70
C LYS A 119 31.05 -6.51 25.61
N ILE A 120 31.30 -6.34 26.91
CA ILE A 120 30.29 -5.83 27.86
C ILE A 120 29.79 -4.46 27.45
N HIS A 121 30.68 -3.51 27.13
CA HIS A 121 30.28 -2.18 26.70
C HIS A 121 29.47 -2.18 25.40
N ALA A 122 29.81 -3.06 24.45
CA ALA A 122 29.03 -3.22 23.22
C ALA A 122 27.62 -3.77 23.50
N GLU A 123 27.49 -4.75 24.40
CA GLU A 123 26.21 -5.31 24.82
C GLU A 123 25.35 -4.28 25.57
N GLU A 124 25.93 -3.50 26.49
CA GLU A 124 25.24 -2.42 27.20
C GLU A 124 24.74 -1.32 26.26
N ALA A 125 25.58 -0.90 25.30
CA ALA A 125 25.19 0.10 24.30
C ALA A 125 24.06 -0.40 23.38
N ALA A 126 24.11 -1.68 22.97
CA ALA A 126 23.07 -2.30 22.16
C ALA A 126 21.75 -2.43 22.94
N GLU A 127 21.80 -2.82 24.21
CA GLU A 127 20.64 -2.90 25.11
C GLU A 127 20.01 -1.52 25.35
N ALA A 128 20.83 -0.50 25.62
CA ALA A 128 20.36 0.87 25.78
C ALA A 128 19.67 1.41 24.52
N ALA A 129 20.28 1.20 23.34
CA ALA A 129 19.69 1.57 22.06
C ALA A 129 18.38 0.80 21.77
N ARG A 130 18.29 -0.48 22.18
CA ARG A 130 17.06 -1.27 22.03
C ARG A 130 15.95 -0.70 22.92
N LYS A 131 16.23 -0.43 24.20
CA LYS A 131 15.27 0.18 25.12
C LYS A 131 14.78 1.55 24.64
N GLU A 132 15.69 2.41 24.19
CA GLU A 132 15.33 3.72 23.64
C GLU A 132 14.42 3.58 22.41
N ARG A 133 14.73 2.64 21.50
CA ARG A 133 13.89 2.36 20.34
C ARG A 133 12.52 1.81 20.73
N GLU A 134 12.45 0.88 21.68
CA GLU A 134 11.20 0.31 22.19
C GLU A 134 10.33 1.40 22.86
N GLU A 135 10.92 2.28 23.68
CA GLU A 135 10.23 3.42 24.28
C GLU A 135 9.72 4.41 23.24
N LEU A 136 10.54 4.73 22.24
CA LEU A 136 10.15 5.63 21.15
C LEU A 136 9.00 5.04 20.34
N GLN A 137 9.06 3.74 20.00
CA GLN A 137 7.98 3.05 19.30
C GLN A 137 6.70 3.00 20.13
N ARG A 138 6.79 2.75 21.44
CA ARG A 138 5.62 2.79 22.34
C ARG A 138 5.00 4.17 22.40
N LYS A 139 5.82 5.23 22.50
CA LYS A 139 5.35 6.63 22.49
C LYS A 139 4.69 6.97 21.15
N GLN A 140 5.32 6.61 20.03
CA GLN A 140 4.77 6.87 18.69
C GLN A 140 3.45 6.13 18.48
N LYS A 141 3.39 4.84 18.80
CA LYS A 141 2.15 4.06 18.70
C LYS A 141 1.02 4.69 19.52
N ARG A 142 1.32 5.15 20.74
CA ARG A 142 0.34 5.84 21.58
C ARG A 142 -0.16 7.14 20.94
N ILE A 143 0.73 7.93 20.34
CA ILE A 143 0.34 9.16 19.61
C ILE A 143 -0.58 8.81 18.44
N ASP A 144 -0.24 7.79 17.66
CA ASP A 144 -1.02 7.35 16.51
C ASP A 144 -2.40 6.83 16.92
N ASP A 145 -2.46 6.02 18.00
CA ASP A 145 -3.69 5.49 18.56
C ASP A 145 -4.63 6.63 19.03
N ILE A 146 -4.08 7.64 19.72
CA ILE A 146 -4.85 8.84 20.14
C ILE A 146 -5.34 9.63 18.93
N ALA A 147 -4.48 9.89 17.94
CA ALA A 147 -4.87 10.65 16.74
C ALA A 147 -5.99 9.94 15.95
N ASN A 148 -5.93 8.61 15.88
CA ASN A 148 -6.99 7.80 15.27
C ASN A 148 -8.30 7.91 16.06
N LEU A 149 -8.26 7.79 17.39
CA LEU A 149 -9.44 7.96 18.25
C LEU A 149 -10.04 9.37 18.13
N GLU A 150 -9.22 10.41 18.06
CA GLU A 150 -9.69 11.78 17.84
C GLU A 150 -10.39 11.95 16.49
N THR A 151 -9.88 11.29 15.45
CA THR A 151 -10.48 11.29 14.11
C THR A 151 -11.84 10.60 14.13
N GLN A 152 -11.94 9.44 14.79
CA GLN A 152 -13.21 8.72 14.98
C GLN A 152 -14.23 9.59 15.73
N LEU A 153 -13.81 10.24 16.83
CA LEU A 153 -14.67 11.11 17.62
C LEU A 153 -15.18 12.31 16.80
N ARG A 154 -14.29 12.94 16.02
CA ARG A 154 -14.64 14.05 15.13
C ARG A 154 -15.66 13.63 14.07
N ASN A 155 -15.46 12.46 13.46
CA ASN A 155 -16.36 11.94 12.44
C ASN A 155 -17.73 11.58 13.02
N GLY A 156 -17.76 10.93 14.18
CA GLY A 156 -19.01 10.62 14.88
C GLY A 156 -19.77 11.89 15.28
N TYR A 157 -19.07 12.90 15.78
CA TYR A 157 -19.66 14.21 16.08
C TYR A 157 -20.25 14.87 14.82
N ALA A 158 -19.50 14.88 13.72
CA ALA A 158 -19.98 15.44 12.45
C ALA A 158 -21.22 14.69 11.93
N ALA A 159 -21.27 13.37 12.09
CA ALA A 159 -22.42 12.55 11.74
C ALA A 159 -23.66 12.92 12.58
N LEU A 160 -23.51 13.07 13.90
CA LEU A 160 -24.59 13.50 14.81
C LEU A 160 -25.13 14.89 14.44
N LEU A 161 -24.23 15.86 14.23
CA LEU A 161 -24.61 17.21 13.81
C LEU A 161 -25.35 17.18 12.46
N GLY A 162 -24.83 16.42 11.50
CA GLY A 162 -25.46 16.22 10.20
C GLY A 162 -26.84 15.58 10.29
N GLU A 163 -27.01 14.57 11.15
CA GLU A 163 -28.29 13.91 11.37
C GLU A 163 -29.31 14.85 11.98
N THR A 164 -28.93 15.64 12.98
CA THR A 164 -29.84 16.64 13.59
C THR A 164 -30.31 17.66 12.55
N LYS A 165 -29.40 18.18 11.71
CA LYS A 165 -29.77 19.09 10.62
C LYS A 165 -30.68 18.41 9.59
N ARG A 166 -30.45 17.12 9.28
CA ARG A 166 -31.35 16.33 8.41
C ARG A 166 -32.74 16.17 9.01
N THR A 167 -32.86 15.87 10.31
CA THR A 167 -34.14 15.77 11.01
C THR A 167 -34.94 17.08 10.90
N ILE A 168 -34.29 18.22 11.14
CA ILE A 168 -34.94 19.55 10.98
C ILE A 168 -35.47 19.74 9.55
N LEU A 169 -34.65 19.42 8.55
CA LEU A 169 -35.04 19.54 7.14
C LEU A 169 -36.20 18.60 6.78
N GLN A 170 -36.20 17.38 7.31
CA GLN A 170 -37.27 16.41 7.09
C GLN A 170 -38.61 16.90 7.66
N VAL A 171 -38.60 17.47 8.88
CA VAL A 171 -39.81 18.08 9.47
C VAL A 171 -40.33 19.21 8.57
N TYR A 172 -39.43 20.08 8.10
CA TYR A 172 -39.79 21.16 7.18
C TYR A 172 -40.31 20.68 5.81
N SER A 173 -39.75 19.59 5.28
CA SER A 173 -40.09 19.13 3.93
C SER A 173 -41.40 18.34 3.88
N ASN A 174 -41.77 17.69 4.99
CA ASN A 174 -42.85 16.71 5.03
C ASN A 174 -44.15 17.21 5.69
N PHE A 175 -44.19 18.44 6.19
CA PHE A 175 -45.40 18.98 6.80
C PHE A 175 -46.47 19.34 5.75
N ASP A 176 -47.72 19.32 6.17
CA ASP A 176 -48.88 19.81 5.42
C ASP A 176 -49.60 20.91 6.23
N LEU A 177 -50.63 21.52 5.65
CA LEU A 177 -51.33 22.61 6.32
C LEU A 177 -52.06 22.20 7.60
N ALA A 178 -52.41 20.92 7.78
CA ALA A 178 -53.07 20.45 8.98
C ALA A 178 -52.11 20.35 10.17
N ASN A 179 -50.84 20.04 9.93
CA ASN A 179 -49.80 19.89 10.95
C ASN A 179 -48.72 20.99 10.95
N ALA A 180 -48.91 22.08 10.19
CA ALA A 180 -47.92 23.14 10.04
C ALA A 180 -47.48 23.77 11.37
N GLU A 181 -48.40 24.06 12.29
CA GLU A 181 -48.05 24.62 13.60
C GLU A 181 -47.29 23.63 14.49
N GLU A 182 -47.61 22.34 14.40
CA GLU A 182 -46.88 21.27 15.10
C GLU A 182 -45.46 21.13 14.54
N ALA A 183 -45.31 21.15 13.22
CA ALA A 183 -44.02 21.10 12.53
C ALA A 183 -43.14 22.31 12.88
N LYS A 184 -43.74 23.52 12.91
CA LYS A 184 -43.06 24.74 13.34
C LYS A 184 -42.60 24.66 14.78
N ALA A 185 -43.45 24.19 15.70
CA ALA A 185 -43.09 24.00 17.09
C ALA A 185 -41.96 22.96 17.26
N ALA A 186 -41.99 21.87 16.48
CA ALA A 186 -40.94 20.86 16.45
C ALA A 186 -39.60 21.47 16.00
N ILE A 187 -39.57 22.26 14.93
CA ILE A 187 -38.34 22.95 14.48
C ILE A 187 -37.86 23.97 15.52
N GLN A 188 -38.79 24.73 16.11
CA GLN A 188 -38.48 25.70 17.17
C GLN A 188 -37.82 25.05 18.39
N SER A 189 -38.15 23.79 18.71
CA SER A 189 -37.52 23.06 19.81
C SER A 189 -36.02 22.81 19.62
N PHE A 190 -35.51 22.89 18.37
CA PHE A 190 -34.08 22.77 18.07
C PHE A 190 -33.30 24.08 18.29
N VAL A 191 -33.99 25.22 18.44
CA VAL A 191 -33.35 26.49 18.79
C VAL A 191 -32.81 26.40 20.22
N ASN A 192 -31.51 26.64 20.39
CA ASN A 192 -30.76 26.41 21.63
C ASN A 192 -30.72 24.94 22.10
N ALA A 193 -30.99 23.97 21.23
CA ALA A 193 -30.82 22.56 21.57
C ALA A 193 -29.35 22.24 21.85
N LYS A 194 -29.10 21.60 22.99
CA LYS A 194 -27.76 21.20 23.43
C LYS A 194 -27.46 19.78 23.01
N LEU A 195 -26.20 19.50 22.71
CA LEU A 195 -25.72 18.13 22.59
C LEU A 195 -25.82 17.46 23.96
N SER A 196 -26.60 16.38 24.05
CA SER A 196 -26.73 15.61 25.28
C SER A 196 -25.51 14.72 25.51
N THR A 197 -25.25 14.39 26.78
CA THR A 197 -24.18 13.46 27.13
C THR A 197 -24.47 12.07 26.54
N GLU A 198 -25.71 11.62 26.55
CA GLU A 198 -26.10 10.33 25.98
C GLU A 198 -25.78 10.27 24.48
N ALA A 199 -26.14 11.32 23.71
CA ALA A 199 -25.82 11.39 22.28
C ALA A 199 -24.31 11.40 22.04
N TRP A 200 -23.54 12.15 22.84
CA TRP A 200 -22.09 12.12 22.78
C TRP A 200 -21.51 10.74 23.07
N GLU A 201 -22.07 10.02 24.06
CA GLU A 201 -21.59 8.70 24.44
C GLU A 201 -21.84 7.64 23.35
N THR A 202 -22.88 7.81 22.53
CA THR A 202 -23.18 6.89 21.40
C THR A 202 -22.17 6.92 20.26
N ILE A 203 -21.26 7.90 20.22
CA ILE A 203 -20.19 7.92 19.22
C ILE A 203 -19.29 6.69 19.47
N SER A 204 -19.30 5.73 18.55
CA SER A 204 -18.47 4.53 18.70
C SER A 204 -16.99 4.85 18.46
N LEU A 205 -16.15 4.47 19.42
CA LEU A 205 -14.70 4.56 19.33
C LEU A 205 -14.10 3.16 19.47
N VAL A 206 -13.26 2.78 18.53
CA VAL A 206 -12.56 1.49 18.53
C VAL A 206 -11.11 1.73 18.95
N GLY A 207 -10.76 1.27 20.15
CA GLY A 207 -9.43 1.39 20.74
C GLY A 207 -9.39 0.92 22.20
N SER A 208 -8.26 1.18 22.86
CA SER A 208 -8.11 0.92 24.30
C SER A 208 -9.00 1.85 25.12
N GLU A 209 -9.66 1.30 26.15
CA GLU A 209 -10.57 2.03 27.04
C GLU A 209 -9.86 3.21 27.74
N ASP A 210 -8.62 3.00 28.19
CA ASP A 210 -7.80 4.06 28.80
C ASP A 210 -7.60 5.24 27.84
N LEU A 211 -7.23 4.97 26.57
CA LEU A 211 -7.00 6.01 25.57
C LEU A 211 -8.31 6.66 25.10
N ILE A 212 -9.41 5.92 25.09
CA ILE A 212 -10.75 6.46 24.83
C ILE A 212 -11.10 7.51 25.89
N GLY A 213 -10.84 7.22 27.17
CA GLY A 213 -11.03 8.17 28.27
C GLY A 213 -10.20 9.45 28.11
N GLU A 214 -8.97 9.33 27.61
CA GLU A 214 -8.11 10.49 27.32
C GLU A 214 -8.62 11.37 26.17
N VAL A 215 -9.30 10.78 25.19
CA VAL A 215 -9.87 11.51 24.05
C VAL A 215 -11.27 12.04 24.35
N ARG A 216 -12.06 11.35 25.18
CA ARG A 216 -13.42 11.73 25.54
C ARG A 216 -13.44 12.61 26.80
N THR A 217 -12.76 13.75 26.74
CA THR A 217 -12.68 14.67 27.88
C THR A 217 -13.94 15.53 28.02
N ALA A 218 -14.23 15.97 29.25
CA ALA A 218 -15.31 16.91 29.54
C ALA A 218 -15.13 18.25 28.80
N GLU A 219 -13.88 18.69 28.61
CA GLU A 219 -13.56 19.93 27.87
C GLU A 219 -13.90 19.80 26.38
N ARG A 220 -13.58 18.66 25.75
CA ARG A 220 -13.96 18.38 24.36
C ARG A 220 -15.47 18.31 24.21
N PHE A 221 -16.16 17.63 25.13
CA PHE A 221 -17.62 17.62 25.15
C PHE A 221 -18.19 19.04 25.25
N ALA A 222 -17.71 19.88 26.17
CA ALA A 222 -18.17 21.25 26.33
C ALA A 222 -17.96 22.09 25.07
N THR A 223 -16.81 21.94 24.41
CA THR A 223 -16.48 22.61 23.15
C THR A 223 -17.42 22.15 22.02
N CYS A 224 -17.57 20.84 21.84
CA CYS A 224 -18.46 20.26 20.83
C CYS A 224 -19.93 20.59 21.09
N SER A 225 -20.37 20.62 22.34
CA SER A 225 -21.74 20.97 22.74
C SER A 225 -22.04 22.45 22.46
N THR A 226 -21.09 23.35 22.72
CA THR A 226 -21.20 24.77 22.36
C THR A 226 -21.29 24.95 20.84
N HIS A 227 -20.39 24.31 20.09
CA HIS A 227 -20.42 24.36 18.63
C HIS A 227 -21.72 23.76 18.06
N PHE A 228 -22.17 22.62 18.60
CA PHE A 228 -23.40 21.96 18.19
C PHE A 228 -24.60 22.87 18.39
N THR A 229 -24.74 23.46 19.59
CA THR A 229 -25.84 24.38 19.92
C THR A 229 -25.86 25.54 18.95
N SER A 230 -24.70 26.14 18.65
CA SER A 230 -24.60 27.24 17.69
C SER A 230 -25.04 26.82 16.29
N GLU A 231 -24.54 25.70 15.78
CA GLU A 231 -24.79 25.25 14.41
C GLU A 231 -26.21 24.75 14.17
N VAL A 232 -26.80 24.06 15.15
CA VAL A 232 -28.19 23.61 15.10
C VAL A 232 -29.13 24.79 15.21
N THR A 233 -28.85 25.74 16.10
CA THR A 233 -29.67 26.96 16.27
C THR A 233 -29.71 27.77 14.98
N LYS A 234 -28.56 28.08 14.38
CA LYS A 234 -28.50 28.82 13.10
C LYS A 234 -29.30 28.13 12.00
N TYR A 235 -29.21 26.80 11.92
CA TYR A 235 -29.91 26.04 10.89
C TYR A 235 -31.42 26.00 11.14
N ALA A 236 -31.86 25.81 12.39
CA ALA A 236 -33.26 25.85 12.76
C ALA A 236 -33.87 27.24 12.49
N GLU A 237 -33.17 28.32 12.87
CA GLU A 237 -33.60 29.70 12.60
C GLU A 237 -33.72 29.99 11.10
N TYR A 238 -32.74 29.54 10.30
CA TYR A 238 -32.80 29.64 8.84
C TYR A 238 -34.02 28.91 8.25
N ILE A 239 -34.32 27.70 8.74
CA ILE A 239 -35.49 26.94 8.30
C ILE A 239 -36.80 27.62 8.74
N LEU A 240 -36.85 28.18 9.95
CA LEU A 240 -38.00 28.93 10.46
C LEU A 240 -38.25 30.22 9.66
N GLU A 241 -37.20 30.89 9.18
CA GLU A 241 -37.32 32.06 8.31
C GLU A 241 -37.98 31.70 6.96
N MET A 242 -37.68 30.52 6.42
CA MET A 242 -38.30 30.00 5.18
C MET A 242 -39.67 29.36 5.39
N PHE A 243 -40.09 29.13 6.65
CA PHE A 243 -41.33 28.44 6.98
C PHE A 243 -42.59 29.12 6.44
N PRO A 244 -42.78 30.45 6.57
CA PRO A 244 -43.98 31.12 6.07
C PRO A 244 -44.13 31.02 4.55
N ALA A 245 -43.02 31.07 3.81
CA ALA A 245 -43.04 30.94 2.35
C ALA A 245 -43.55 29.56 1.92
N ARG A 246 -43.16 28.50 2.64
CA ARG A 246 -43.63 27.14 2.38
C ARG A 246 -45.11 26.96 2.71
N VAL A 247 -45.60 27.58 3.80
CA VAL A 247 -47.03 27.59 4.12
C VAL A 247 -47.84 28.25 2.99
N ALA A 248 -47.40 29.42 2.51
CA ALA A 248 -48.05 30.10 1.39
C ALA A 248 -48.06 29.26 0.10
N GLU A 249 -46.97 28.55 -0.19
CA GLU A 249 -46.88 27.61 -1.32
C GLU A 249 -47.93 26.48 -1.21
N LEU A 250 -48.10 25.90 -0.01
CA LEU A 250 -49.09 24.85 0.23
C LEU A 250 -50.52 25.39 0.12
N GLU A 251 -50.80 26.59 0.63
CA GLU A 251 -52.11 27.25 0.53
C GLU A 251 -52.47 27.52 -0.94
N GLN A 252 -51.52 28.02 -1.72
CA GLN A 252 -51.70 28.24 -3.16
C GLN A 252 -51.94 26.92 -3.89
N GLY A 253 -51.22 25.85 -3.55
CA GLY A 253 -51.43 24.52 -4.15
C GLY A 253 -52.83 23.94 -3.88
N ILE A 254 -53.43 24.22 -2.72
CA ILE A 254 -54.83 23.85 -2.46
C ILE A 254 -55.79 24.70 -3.30
N ALA A 255 -55.56 26.00 -3.39
CA ALA A 255 -56.38 26.89 -4.20
C ALA A 255 -56.33 26.50 -5.69
N ASP A 256 -55.14 26.21 -6.22
CA ASP A 256 -54.92 25.77 -7.59
C ASP A 256 -55.60 24.42 -7.85
N ASN A 257 -55.50 23.46 -6.92
CA ASN A 257 -56.23 22.18 -7.04
C ASN A 257 -57.75 22.36 -7.02
N LYS A 258 -58.28 23.27 -6.18
CA LYS A 258 -59.71 23.54 -6.13
C LYS A 258 -60.20 24.18 -7.43
N THR A 259 -59.45 25.14 -7.97
CA THR A 259 -59.79 25.75 -9.28
C THR A 259 -59.68 24.75 -10.43
N ALA A 260 -58.72 23.83 -10.38
CA ALA A 260 -58.58 22.74 -11.36
C ALA A 260 -59.75 21.74 -11.28
N GLU A 261 -60.18 21.34 -10.08
CA GLU A 261 -61.36 20.48 -9.87
C GLU A 261 -62.66 21.18 -10.32
N GLU A 262 -62.84 22.48 -10.01
CA GLU A 262 -63.99 23.28 -10.49
C GLU A 262 -64.00 23.41 -12.01
N LEU A 263 -62.83 23.57 -12.65
CA LEU A 263 -62.70 23.58 -14.11
C LEU A 263 -63.03 22.21 -14.71
N ARG A 264 -62.57 21.12 -14.07
CA ARG A 264 -62.87 19.76 -14.52
C ARG A 264 -64.37 19.45 -14.41
N LEU A 265 -65.01 19.88 -13.33
CA LEU A 265 -66.46 19.71 -13.14
C LEU A 265 -67.27 20.52 -14.16
N LYS A 266 -66.85 21.75 -14.48
CA LYS A 266 -67.48 22.53 -15.56
C LYS A 266 -67.32 21.87 -16.93
N GLN A 267 -66.13 21.34 -17.24
CA GLN A 267 -65.90 20.60 -18.48
C GLN A 267 -66.75 19.32 -18.56
N GLU A 268 -66.94 18.62 -17.43
CA GLU A 268 -67.81 17.44 -17.36
C GLU A 268 -69.30 17.80 -17.52
N GLN A 269 -69.75 18.91 -16.93
CA GLN A 269 -71.12 19.42 -17.11
C GLN A 269 -71.38 19.89 -18.55
N GLU A 270 -70.44 20.62 -19.15
CA GLU A 270 -70.54 21.03 -20.56
C GLU A 270 -70.52 19.83 -21.50
N ALA A 271 -69.73 18.80 -21.20
CA ALA A 271 -69.72 17.54 -21.97
C ALA A 271 -71.06 16.78 -21.84
N GLU A 272 -71.65 16.73 -20.65
CA GLU A 272 -72.95 16.09 -20.41
C GLU A 272 -74.10 16.86 -21.05
N GLU A 273 -74.10 18.20 -20.97
CA GLU A 273 -75.07 19.06 -21.66
C GLU A 273 -74.94 18.95 -23.18
N ALA A 274 -73.72 18.89 -23.71
CA ALA A 274 -73.48 18.63 -25.13
C ALA A 274 -73.99 17.25 -25.54
N ARG A 275 -73.87 16.22 -24.67
CA ARG A 275 -74.42 14.89 -24.92
C ARG A 275 -75.95 14.89 -24.92
N LEU A 276 -76.59 15.54 -23.94
CA LEU A 276 -78.05 15.71 -23.87
C LEU A 276 -78.61 16.55 -25.02
N ALA A 277 -77.89 17.58 -25.46
CA ALA A 277 -78.25 18.39 -26.62
C ALA A 277 -78.10 17.60 -27.93
N ALA A 278 -77.05 16.76 -28.05
CA ALA A 278 -76.89 15.84 -29.17
C ALA A 278 -77.99 14.76 -29.18
N GLU A 279 -78.38 14.23 -28.01
CA GLU A 279 -79.47 13.27 -27.87
C GLU A 279 -80.83 13.89 -28.19
N LYS A 280 -81.09 15.14 -27.77
CA LYS A 280 -82.27 15.91 -28.19
C LYS A 280 -82.27 16.22 -29.69
N ARG A 281 -81.13 16.57 -30.27
CA ARG A 281 -81.03 16.75 -31.74
C ARG A 281 -81.27 15.44 -32.48
N ALA A 282 -80.77 14.31 -31.98
CA ALA A 282 -81.06 13.00 -32.51
C ALA A 282 -82.54 12.60 -32.35
N ALA A 283 -83.19 12.98 -31.25
CA ALA A 283 -84.62 12.77 -31.02
C ALA A 283 -85.51 13.69 -31.89
N ASP A 284 -85.11 14.94 -32.11
CA ASP A 284 -85.77 15.89 -33.02
C ASP A 284 -85.55 15.52 -34.50
N GLU A 285 -84.38 14.99 -34.85
CA GLU A 285 -84.12 14.37 -36.16
C GLU A 285 -84.94 13.08 -36.33
N ALA A 286 -85.14 12.28 -35.28
CA ALA A 286 -86.05 11.13 -35.29
C ALA A 286 -87.53 11.55 -35.41
N ALA A 287 -87.92 12.72 -34.91
CA ALA A 287 -89.25 13.30 -35.11
C ALA A 287 -89.44 13.90 -36.52
N LYS A 288 -88.41 14.53 -37.10
CA LYS A 288 -88.39 14.99 -38.51
C LYS A 288 -88.28 13.83 -39.51
N ALA A 289 -87.73 12.69 -39.11
CA ALA A 289 -87.65 11.47 -39.92
C ALA A 289 -89.01 10.74 -40.09
N LYS A 290 -90.09 11.17 -39.41
CA LYS A 290 -91.46 10.66 -39.64
C LYS A 290 -92.26 11.41 -40.72
N GLN A 291 -91.68 12.40 -41.40
CA GLN A 291 -92.37 13.15 -42.46
C GLN A 291 -91.62 13.25 -43.80
N GLN A 292 -90.58 12.45 -44.02
CA GLN A 292 -90.02 12.21 -45.36
C GLN A 292 -89.67 10.73 -45.52
N ALA A 293 -90.68 9.95 -45.92
CA ALA A 293 -90.49 8.65 -46.54
C ALA A 293 -90.31 8.86 -48.04
N ASN A 294 -89.15 8.54 -48.61
CA ASN A 294 -89.00 7.48 -49.62
C ASN A 294 -87.65 7.52 -50.37
N VAL A 295 -86.97 6.36 -50.34
CA VAL A 295 -86.18 5.71 -51.43
C VAL A 295 -84.77 6.30 -51.61
N THR A 296 -83.64 5.60 -51.44
CA THR A 296 -83.23 4.19 -51.72
C THR A 296 -81.97 3.90 -50.86
N VAL A 297 -81.94 2.93 -49.93
CA VAL A 297 -81.45 1.52 -50.05
C VAL A 297 -80.01 1.41 -50.62
N MET A 298 -79.01 0.71 -50.06
CA MET A 298 -78.75 -0.03 -48.81
C MET A 298 -77.23 -0.42 -48.85
N VAL A 299 -76.55 -0.43 -47.68
CA VAL A 299 -75.76 -1.55 -47.08
C VAL A 299 -74.68 -2.25 -47.94
N ALA A 300 -73.50 -2.63 -47.48
CA ALA A 300 -72.68 -2.38 -46.28
C ALA A 300 -71.31 -3.05 -46.50
N GLN A 301 -70.36 -2.61 -45.68
CA GLN A 301 -69.28 -3.38 -45.05
C GLN A 301 -68.22 -4.13 -45.88
N ALA A 302 -67.00 -3.65 -45.63
CA ALA A 302 -65.85 -4.42 -45.14
C ALA A 302 -65.06 -5.30 -46.13
N ASN A 303 -63.89 -4.79 -46.53
CA ASN A 303 -62.54 -5.36 -46.33
C ASN A 303 -61.58 -4.63 -47.31
N ARG A 304 -60.60 -3.90 -46.79
CA ARG A 304 -59.18 -4.29 -46.62
C ARG A 304 -58.37 -4.32 -47.92
N GLN A 305 -57.16 -3.74 -47.82
CA GLN A 305 -56.03 -3.69 -48.76
C GLN A 305 -56.27 -2.75 -49.96
N GLU A 306 -55.35 -1.93 -50.44
CA GLU A 306 -53.91 -1.64 -50.24
C GLU A 306 -53.73 -0.28 -50.98
N GLU A 307 -52.88 0.68 -50.62
CA GLU A 307 -51.44 0.67 -50.89
C GLU A 307 -50.83 1.98 -50.35
N ALA A 308 -49.62 1.88 -49.81
CA ALA A 308 -48.95 2.86 -48.98
C ALA A 308 -48.30 4.05 -49.73
N PRO A 309 -47.98 5.14 -49.01
CA PRO A 309 -46.77 5.90 -49.23
C PRO A 309 -45.79 5.68 -48.05
N LYS A 310 -44.58 5.22 -48.37
CA LYS A 310 -43.48 4.89 -47.45
C LYS A 310 -43.22 5.97 -46.39
N THR A 311 -43.45 5.65 -45.13
CA THR A 311 -42.98 6.38 -43.95
C THR A 311 -41.65 5.78 -43.46
N ILE A 312 -40.67 6.64 -43.18
CA ILE A 312 -39.37 6.26 -42.62
C ILE A 312 -39.42 6.57 -41.13
N GLU A 313 -39.37 5.53 -40.30
CA GLU A 313 -39.33 5.66 -38.84
C GLU A 313 -37.91 6.06 -38.39
N SER A 314 -37.83 7.08 -37.54
CA SER A 314 -36.61 7.40 -36.78
C SER A 314 -37.00 7.66 -35.33
N TYR A 315 -36.19 7.17 -34.40
CA TYR A 315 -36.39 7.35 -32.97
C TYR A 315 -35.49 8.46 -32.43
N SER A 316 -36.00 9.24 -31.46
CA SER A 316 -35.26 10.22 -30.67
C SER A 316 -35.24 9.72 -29.23
N VAL A 317 -34.06 9.53 -28.63
CA VAL A 317 -33.94 9.04 -27.25
C VAL A 317 -33.91 10.25 -26.31
N VAL A 318 -34.79 10.26 -25.31
CA VAL A 318 -34.79 11.26 -24.22
C VAL A 318 -34.39 10.54 -22.93
N VAL A 319 -33.36 11.07 -22.25
CA VAL A 319 -32.82 10.49 -21.03
C VAL A 319 -33.10 11.45 -19.87
N GLY A 320 -34.00 11.04 -18.96
CA GLY A 320 -34.53 11.91 -17.90
C GLY A 320 -33.72 11.96 -16.61
N SER A 321 -32.79 11.03 -16.41
CA SER A 321 -32.03 10.89 -15.16
C SER A 321 -30.58 10.48 -15.39
N VAL A 322 -29.74 10.65 -14.36
CA VAL A 322 -28.34 10.19 -14.38
C VAL A 322 -28.26 8.65 -14.50
N ASP A 323 -29.20 7.93 -13.89
CA ASP A 323 -29.27 6.47 -14.00
C ASP A 323 -29.72 6.01 -15.40
N GLY A 324 -30.62 6.75 -16.06
CA GLY A 324 -30.92 6.54 -17.48
C GLY A 324 -29.69 6.76 -18.38
N TRP A 325 -28.82 7.71 -18.04
CA TRP A 325 -27.55 7.89 -18.77
C TRP A 325 -26.60 6.73 -18.56
N ARG A 326 -26.54 6.14 -17.36
CA ARG A 326 -25.74 4.94 -17.11
C ARG A 326 -26.20 3.78 -17.99
N ALA A 327 -27.50 3.56 -18.11
CA ALA A 327 -28.06 2.54 -18.99
C ALA A 327 -27.70 2.76 -20.47
N VAL A 328 -27.74 4.00 -20.96
CA VAL A 328 -27.34 4.34 -22.34
C VAL A 328 -25.84 4.15 -22.58
N ILE A 329 -25.00 4.50 -21.60
CA ILE A 329 -23.54 4.31 -21.67
C ILE A 329 -23.19 2.82 -21.66
N GLU A 330 -23.80 2.04 -20.76
CA GLU A 330 -23.60 0.59 -20.67
C GLU A 330 -24.02 -0.11 -21.97
N TYR A 331 -25.16 0.28 -22.53
CA TYR A 331 -25.62 -0.21 -23.83
C TYR A 331 -24.64 0.12 -24.96
N TYR A 332 -24.06 1.34 -24.96
CA TYR A 332 -23.06 1.73 -25.95
C TYR A 332 -21.75 0.95 -25.82
N LEU A 333 -21.24 0.77 -24.60
CA LEU A 333 -19.99 0.05 -24.34
C LEU A 333 -20.10 -1.42 -24.75
N THR A 334 -21.27 -2.02 -24.57
CA THR A 334 -21.53 -3.42 -24.92
C THR A 334 -21.65 -3.62 -26.44
N ASN A 335 -22.25 -2.66 -27.16
CA ASN A 335 -22.67 -2.87 -28.54
C ASN A 335 -21.88 -2.11 -29.61
N SER A 336 -21.07 -1.10 -29.24
CA SER A 336 -20.38 -0.26 -30.23
C SER A 336 -19.05 -0.83 -30.76
N GLY A 337 -18.44 -1.77 -30.04
CA GLY A 337 -17.10 -2.29 -30.37
C GLY A 337 -15.96 -1.28 -30.26
N THR A 338 -16.20 -0.14 -29.59
CA THR A 338 -15.21 0.94 -29.42
C THR A 338 -14.07 0.48 -28.51
N THR A 339 -12.82 0.71 -28.92
CA THR A 339 -11.63 0.39 -28.12
C THR A 339 -11.47 1.35 -26.94
N ALA A 340 -10.78 0.93 -25.88
CA ALA A 340 -10.58 1.77 -24.69
C ALA A 340 -9.86 3.10 -25.00
N GLU A 341 -8.98 3.13 -26.00
CA GLU A 341 -8.24 4.33 -26.42
C GLU A 341 -9.13 5.37 -27.11
N ASP A 342 -10.17 4.94 -27.82
CA ASP A 342 -11.09 5.82 -28.53
C ASP A 342 -12.29 6.24 -27.69
N LEU A 343 -12.58 5.55 -26.59
CA LEU A 343 -13.66 5.89 -25.67
C LEU A 343 -13.54 7.32 -25.11
N ALA A 344 -12.30 7.79 -24.86
CA ALA A 344 -12.03 9.14 -24.36
C ALA A 344 -12.46 10.26 -25.34
N LYS A 345 -12.69 9.93 -26.62
CA LYS A 345 -13.11 10.89 -27.66
C LYS A 345 -14.63 10.87 -27.90
N VAL A 346 -15.34 9.91 -27.32
CA VAL A 346 -16.79 9.74 -27.51
C VAL A 346 -17.54 10.65 -26.54
N LYS A 347 -18.39 11.54 -27.07
CA LYS A 347 -19.28 12.40 -26.27
C LYS A 347 -20.54 11.62 -25.88
N LEU A 348 -21.13 11.95 -24.73
CA LEU A 348 -22.39 11.34 -24.26
C LEU A 348 -23.51 11.40 -25.30
N ASP A 349 -23.67 12.53 -25.99
CA ASP A 349 -24.65 12.65 -27.10
C ASP A 349 -24.41 11.66 -28.24
N SER A 350 -23.16 11.24 -28.48
CA SER A 350 -22.83 10.24 -29.50
C SER A 350 -23.26 8.84 -29.10
N MET A 351 -23.24 8.53 -27.80
CA MET A 351 -23.74 7.26 -27.25
C MET A 351 -25.27 7.20 -27.35
N ARG A 352 -25.96 8.32 -27.09
CA ARG A 352 -27.41 8.46 -27.32
C ARG A 352 -27.78 8.29 -28.79
N MET A 353 -27.09 8.96 -29.71
CA MET A 353 -27.32 8.82 -31.16
C MET A 353 -27.02 7.39 -31.66
N PHE A 354 -26.12 6.67 -31.00
CA PHE A 354 -25.87 5.26 -31.30
C PHE A 354 -27.06 4.40 -30.92
N ALA A 355 -27.65 4.60 -29.73
CA ALA A 355 -28.87 3.92 -29.32
C ALA A 355 -30.05 4.20 -30.27
N GLU A 356 -30.21 5.45 -30.74
CA GLU A 356 -31.22 5.81 -31.75
C GLU A 356 -31.02 5.07 -33.09
N LYS A 357 -29.77 4.94 -33.53
CA LYS A 357 -29.42 4.22 -34.77
C LYS A 357 -29.62 2.72 -34.62
N GLN A 358 -29.28 2.15 -33.46
CA GLN A 358 -29.41 0.74 -33.19
C GLN A 358 -30.89 0.34 -33.10
N ALA A 359 -31.71 1.12 -32.38
CA ALA A 359 -33.16 0.93 -32.34
C ALA A 359 -33.79 1.00 -33.74
N LYS A 360 -33.29 1.87 -34.62
CA LYS A 360 -33.73 1.92 -36.02
C LYS A 360 -33.30 0.69 -36.84
N ALA A 361 -32.09 0.18 -36.61
CA ALA A 361 -31.49 -0.86 -37.44
C ALA A 361 -31.91 -2.28 -37.02
N THR A 362 -32.02 -2.53 -35.72
CA THR A 362 -32.27 -3.87 -35.14
C THR A 362 -33.58 -3.95 -34.37
N GLY A 363 -34.23 -2.82 -34.05
CA GLY A 363 -35.42 -2.77 -33.19
C GLY A 363 -35.11 -2.91 -31.69
N GLU A 364 -33.84 -3.05 -31.32
CA GLU A 364 -33.40 -3.23 -29.94
C GLU A 364 -33.31 -1.88 -29.23
N MET A 365 -34.02 -1.74 -28.11
CA MET A 365 -34.11 -0.50 -27.34
C MET A 365 -33.50 -0.70 -25.95
N VAL A 366 -32.95 0.38 -25.40
CA VAL A 366 -32.44 0.39 -24.02
C VAL A 366 -33.61 0.26 -23.03
N GLU A 367 -33.67 -0.85 -22.30
CA GLU A 367 -34.69 -1.12 -21.29
C GLU A 367 -34.34 -0.39 -19.97
N HIS A 368 -34.87 0.83 -19.79
CA HIS A 368 -34.74 1.57 -18.52
C HIS A 368 -35.91 2.53 -18.34
N ALA A 369 -36.45 2.65 -17.12
CA ALA A 369 -37.63 3.46 -16.81
C ALA A 369 -37.49 4.94 -17.22
N ASP A 370 -36.27 5.48 -17.15
CA ASP A 370 -35.96 6.88 -17.48
C ASP A 370 -35.40 7.11 -18.90
N VAL A 371 -35.50 6.11 -19.79
CA VAL A 371 -35.07 6.20 -21.20
C VAL A 371 -36.29 6.04 -22.11
N VAL A 372 -36.74 7.14 -22.72
CA VAL A 372 -37.95 7.16 -23.55
C VAL A 372 -37.57 7.34 -25.02
N TYR A 373 -38.15 6.51 -25.90
CA TYR A 373 -37.99 6.60 -27.35
C TYR A 373 -39.19 7.32 -27.96
N GLU A 374 -38.98 8.52 -28.50
CA GLU A 374 -40.01 9.29 -29.20
C GLU A 374 -39.88 9.11 -30.72
N ALA A 375 -41.00 8.81 -31.40
CA ALA A 375 -41.01 8.70 -32.85
C ALA A 375 -40.93 10.09 -33.52
N LYS A 376 -39.92 10.30 -34.38
CA LYS A 376 -39.70 11.56 -35.09
C LYS A 376 -39.97 11.40 -36.58
N TYR A 377 -40.89 12.20 -37.12
CA TYR A 377 -41.26 12.23 -38.54
C TYR A 377 -40.65 13.45 -39.23
N LYS A 378 -39.93 13.27 -40.35
CA LYS A 378 -39.34 14.37 -41.13
C LYS A 378 -39.64 14.19 -42.63
N ALA A 379 -40.14 15.25 -43.28
CA ALA A 379 -40.37 15.27 -44.73
C ALA A 379 -39.07 15.50 -45.50
N VAL A 380 -38.88 14.80 -46.62
CA VAL A 380 -37.68 14.90 -47.48
C VAL A 380 -37.91 15.94 -48.58
N ALA A 381 -36.96 16.88 -48.70
CA ALA A 381 -36.95 17.90 -49.76
C ALA A 381 -36.52 17.29 -51.12
N ARG A 382 -37.23 17.67 -52.19
CA ARG A 382 -36.89 17.35 -53.59
C ARG A 382 -35.77 18.27 -54.08
N VAL A 383 -34.68 17.69 -54.58
CA VAL A 383 -33.64 18.41 -55.32
C VAL A 383 -33.90 18.22 -56.82
N SER A 384 -34.27 19.29 -57.51
CA SER A 384 -34.34 19.35 -58.96
C SER A 384 -32.92 19.52 -59.53
N LYS A 385 -32.41 18.48 -60.19
CA LYS A 385 -31.18 18.60 -61.00
C LYS A 385 -31.51 19.23 -62.34
N LYS A 386 -30.97 20.44 -62.54
CA LYS A 386 -30.95 21.20 -63.79
C LYS A 386 -30.19 20.40 -64.87
N ARG A 387 -30.80 20.33 -66.05
CA ARG A 387 -30.27 19.78 -67.30
C ARG A 387 -29.02 20.57 -67.75
N ALA A 388 -27.98 19.88 -68.21
CA ALA A 388 -26.92 20.47 -69.02
C ALA A 388 -26.78 19.64 -70.31
N ALA A 389 -26.96 20.36 -71.43
CA ALA A 389 -26.78 20.03 -72.85
C ALA A 389 -27.11 18.59 -73.31
#